data_AF-A0A182MJF0-F1
#
_entry.id   AF-A0A182MJF0-F1
#
_cell.length_a   1.000
_cell.length_b   1.000
_cell.length_c   1.000
_cell.angle_alpha   90.00
_cell.angle_beta   90.00
_cell.angle_gamma   90.00
#
_symmetry.space_group_name_H-M   'P 1'
#
loop_
_entity.id
_entity.type
_entity.pdbx_description
1 polymer ?
#
loop_
_entity_poly.entity_id
_entity_poly.type
_entity_poly.pdbx_seq_one_letter_code
_entity_poly.pdbx_strand_id
1 'polypeptide(L)'
;MKFMWPSKELLEKHYADLSARPFFPGLVSYMSSGPVVPMVWERLNAVKTGTIRGDLCVQVGRNIIHGSDAVEFANKEIALWFKDEELVSCTPAAEGWVYE
;
A
#
# COMPACT_ATOMS: atom_id res chain seq x y z
N MET A 1 7.07 8.43 2.55
CA MET A 1 6.91 8.14 1.09
C MET A 1 8.27 7.90 0.49
N LYS A 2 8.42 6.92 -0.41
CA LYS A 2 9.67 6.68 -1.15
C LYS A 2 9.40 6.14 -2.56
N PHE A 3 10.39 6.23 -3.45
CA PHE A 3 10.39 5.58 -4.75
C PHE A 3 11.40 4.44 -4.71
N MET A 4 10.97 3.22 -4.99
CA MET A 4 11.86 2.06 -4.87
C MET A 4 11.49 0.94 -5.83
N TRP A 5 12.46 0.09 -6.13
CA TRP A 5 12.23 -1.19 -6.79
C TRP A 5 12.03 -2.28 -5.72
N PRO A 6 10.85 -2.90 -5.60
CA PRO A 6 10.61 -3.91 -4.57
C PRO A 6 11.26 -5.24 -4.96
N SER A 7 11.85 -5.93 -3.98
CA SER A 7 12.39 -7.27 -4.20
C SER A 7 11.26 -8.29 -4.27
N LYS A 8 11.52 -9.46 -4.89
CA LYS A 8 10.52 -10.54 -4.94
C LYS A 8 10.19 -11.06 -3.55
N GLU A 9 11.20 -11.17 -2.68
CA GLU A 9 11.03 -11.64 -1.30
C GLU A 9 10.14 -10.69 -0.48
N LEU A 10 10.27 -9.38 -0.69
CA LEU A 10 9.40 -8.37 -0.08
C LEU A 10 7.95 -8.55 -0.53
N LEU A 11 7.74 -8.73 -1.84
CA LEU A 11 6.41 -8.90 -2.43
C LEU A 11 5.75 -10.23 -2.05
N GLU A 12 6.54 -11.31 -1.94
CA GLU A 12 6.06 -12.61 -1.48
C GLU A 12 5.59 -12.55 -0.03
N LYS A 13 6.31 -11.81 0.84
CA LYS A 13 5.87 -11.54 2.22
C LYS A 13 4.61 -10.69 2.24
N HIS A 14 4.53 -9.67 1.39
CA HIS A 14 3.37 -8.78 1.31
C HIS A 14 2.10 -9.52 0.85
N TYR A 15 2.22 -10.41 -0.13
CA TYR A 15 1.10 -11.21 -0.65
C TYR A 15 1.03 -12.63 -0.08
N ALA A 16 1.59 -12.88 1.11
CA ALA A 16 1.71 -14.23 1.67
C ALA A 16 0.36 -14.98 1.76
N ASP A 17 -0.72 -14.27 2.07
CA ASP A 17 -2.08 -14.82 2.14
C ASP A 17 -2.62 -15.31 0.78
N LEU A 18 -2.01 -14.86 -0.32
CA LEU A 18 -2.33 -15.26 -1.68
C LEU A 18 -1.40 -16.35 -2.22
N SER A 19 -0.43 -16.83 -1.45
CA SER A 19 0.60 -17.79 -1.91
C SER A 19 0.04 -19.08 -2.50
N ALA A 20 -1.09 -19.57 -2.01
CA ALA A 20 -1.77 -20.75 -2.52
C ALA A 20 -2.57 -20.51 -3.82
N ARG A 21 -2.70 -19.26 -4.27
CA ARG A 21 -3.50 -18.92 -5.46
C ARG A 21 -2.67 -19.15 -6.73
N PRO A 22 -3.29 -19.68 -7.81
CA PRO A 22 -2.57 -20.00 -9.05
C PRO A 22 -1.95 -18.78 -9.75
N PHE A 23 -2.48 -17.58 -9.48
CA PHE A 23 -1.98 -16.32 -10.04
C PHE A 23 -0.84 -15.69 -9.22
N PHE A 24 -0.47 -16.24 -8.06
CA PHE A 24 0.53 -15.66 -7.16
C PHE A 24 1.91 -15.44 -7.82
N PRO A 25 2.48 -16.40 -8.58
CA PRO A 25 3.76 -16.17 -9.25
C PRO A 25 3.70 -15.02 -10.26
N GLY A 26 2.58 -14.88 -10.97
CA GLY A 26 2.35 -13.80 -11.93
C GLY A 26 2.21 -12.43 -11.26
N LEU A 27 1.55 -12.39 -10.09
CA LEU A 27 1.40 -11.18 -9.27
C LEU A 27 2.75 -10.67 -8.79
N VAL A 28 3.57 -11.53 -8.18
CA VAL A 28 4.92 -11.17 -7.70
C VAL A 28 5.80 -10.72 -8.86
N SER A 29 5.78 -11.46 -9.97
CA SER A 29 6.54 -11.11 -11.17
C SER A 29 6.17 -9.72 -11.69
N TYR A 30 4.87 -9.43 -11.82
CA TYR A 30 4.38 -8.14 -12.28
C TYR A 30 4.79 -7.00 -11.34
N MET A 31 4.58 -7.15 -10.04
CA MET A 31 4.91 -6.10 -9.06
C MET A 31 6.42 -5.87 -8.93
N SER A 32 7.25 -6.88 -9.22
CA SER A 32 8.71 -6.74 -9.28
C SER A 32 9.25 -6.22 -10.63
N SER A 33 8.39 -6.02 -11.63
CA SER A 33 8.81 -5.64 -12.99
C SER A 33 9.10 -4.14 -13.15
N GLY A 34 8.76 -3.33 -12.17
CA GLY A 34 8.97 -1.88 -12.19
C GLY A 34 9.04 -1.29 -10.79
N PRO A 35 9.39 0.01 -10.69
CA PRO A 35 9.41 0.69 -9.42
C PRO A 35 8.00 0.99 -8.92
N VAL A 36 7.87 1.10 -7.60
CA VAL A 36 6.63 1.46 -6.91
C VAL A 36 6.86 2.70 -6.04
N VAL A 37 5.77 3.36 -5.66
CA VAL A 37 5.76 4.49 -4.72
C VAL A 37 4.98 4.09 -3.47
N PRO A 38 5.62 3.45 -2.46
CA PRO A 38 4.96 3.17 -1.20
C PRO A 38 4.72 4.49 -0.44
N MET A 39 3.55 4.60 0.16
CA MET A 39 3.12 5.76 0.93
C MET A 39 2.40 5.30 2.20
N VAL A 40 2.58 6.05 3.28
CA VAL A 40 1.79 5.91 4.52
C VAL A 40 1.02 7.21 4.69
N TRP A 41 -0.29 7.09 4.88
CA TRP A 41 -1.19 8.23 5.09
C TRP A 41 -1.88 8.09 6.44
N GLU A 42 -1.88 9.17 7.21
CA GLU A 42 -2.51 9.23 8.52
C GLU A 42 -3.77 10.11 8.45
N ARG A 43 -4.92 9.52 8.81
CA ARG A 43 -6.21 10.22 8.90
C ARG A 43 -7.22 9.39 9.69
N LEU A 44 -8.23 10.04 10.28
CA LEU A 44 -9.40 9.35 10.81
C LEU A 44 -10.06 8.49 9.70
N ASN A 45 -10.18 7.18 9.95
CA ASN A 45 -10.73 6.20 9.01
C ASN A 45 -9.99 6.09 7.66
N ALA A 46 -8.67 6.38 7.61
CA ALA A 46 -7.87 6.33 6.37
C ALA A 46 -7.92 4.99 5.62
N VAL A 47 -8.17 3.88 6.33
CA VAL A 47 -8.24 2.52 5.75
C VAL A 47 -9.60 2.24 5.10
N LYS A 48 -10.62 3.08 5.34
CA LYS A 48 -11.97 2.85 4.78
C LYS A 48 -11.96 3.10 3.27
N THR A 49 -12.58 2.18 2.53
CA THR A 49 -12.44 2.01 1.07
C THR A 49 -12.89 3.24 0.26
N GLY A 50 -12.13 3.61 -0.77
CA GLY A 50 -12.43 4.68 -1.75
C GLY A 50 -12.29 4.23 -3.22
N THR A 51 -12.58 5.12 -4.18
CA THR A 51 -12.93 4.77 -5.58
C THR A 51 -11.86 5.04 -6.66
N ILE A 52 -10.57 5.23 -6.34
CA ILE A 52 -9.49 5.50 -7.34
C ILE A 52 -9.50 4.50 -8.51
N ARG A 53 -9.80 3.23 -8.22
CA ARG A 53 -9.87 2.17 -9.24
C ARG A 53 -11.06 2.32 -10.21
N GLY A 54 -12.14 2.98 -9.81
CA GLY A 54 -13.32 3.20 -10.65
C GLY A 54 -13.06 4.20 -11.78
N ASP A 55 -12.22 5.21 -11.55
CA ASP A 55 -11.94 6.25 -12.54
C ASP A 55 -10.77 5.89 -13.47
N LEU A 56 -9.81 5.10 -12.97
CA LEU A 56 -8.51 4.92 -13.65
C LEU A 56 -8.19 3.47 -14.06
N CYS A 57 -9.00 2.47 -13.72
CA CYS A 57 -8.69 1.07 -13.96
C CYS A 57 -9.82 0.33 -14.69
N VAL A 58 -9.44 -0.52 -15.65
CA VAL A 58 -10.39 -1.37 -16.42
C VAL A 58 -10.20 -2.86 -16.09
N GLN A 59 -9.00 -3.29 -15.72
CA GLN A 59 -8.65 -4.69 -15.49
C GLN A 59 -8.15 -4.94 -14.08
N VAL A 60 -8.58 -6.04 -13.46
CA VAL A 60 -8.25 -6.40 -12.07
C VAL A 60 -6.74 -6.55 -11.84
N GLY A 61 -5.99 -7.09 -12.82
CA GLY A 61 -4.53 -7.26 -12.74
C GLY A 61 -3.70 -6.02 -13.07
N ARG A 62 -4.35 -4.88 -13.39
CA ARG A 62 -3.73 -3.60 -13.76
C ARG A 62 -4.51 -2.46 -13.10
N ASN A 63 -4.55 -2.51 -11.77
CA ASN A 63 -5.45 -1.66 -10.97
C ASN A 63 -4.74 -0.48 -10.28
N ILE A 64 -3.52 -0.14 -10.73
CA ILE A 64 -2.73 1.06 -10.42
C ILE A 64 -2.27 1.21 -8.96
N ILE A 65 -3.12 0.91 -7.99
CA ILE A 65 -2.90 1.18 -6.57
C ILE A 65 -3.25 -0.05 -5.72
N HIS A 66 -2.49 -0.26 -4.65
CA HIS A 66 -2.81 -1.14 -3.52
C HIS A 66 -3.15 -0.28 -2.30
N GLY A 67 -4.07 -0.77 -1.48
CA GLY A 67 -4.39 -0.18 -0.19
C GLY A 67 -4.79 -1.29 0.78
N SER A 68 -4.36 -1.16 2.03
CA SER A 68 -4.71 -2.11 3.09
C SER A 68 -6.22 -2.17 3.26
N ASP A 69 -6.75 -3.36 3.51
CA ASP A 69 -8.19 -3.64 3.61
C ASP A 69 -8.72 -3.59 5.05
N ALA A 70 -7.85 -3.67 6.06
CA ALA A 70 -8.16 -3.44 7.47
C ALA A 70 -6.98 -2.83 8.23
N VAL A 71 -7.26 -2.22 9.39
CA VAL A 71 -6.25 -1.57 10.25
C VAL A 71 -5.13 -2.53 10.67
N GLU A 72 -5.48 -3.79 10.96
CA GLU A 72 -4.49 -4.81 11.31
C GLU A 72 -3.50 -5.07 10.17
N PHE A 73 -3.99 -5.18 8.93
CA PHE A 73 -3.15 -5.37 7.76
C PHE A 73 -2.35 -4.11 7.43
N ALA A 74 -2.92 -2.92 7.63
CA ALA A 74 -2.19 -1.66 7.48
C ALA A 74 -0.95 -1.62 8.38
N ASN A 75 -1.07 -2.00 9.65
CA ASN A 75 0.07 -2.02 10.56
C ASN A 75 1.15 -3.02 10.13
N LYS A 76 0.75 -4.21 9.67
CA LYS A 76 1.69 -5.23 9.15
C LYS A 76 2.40 -4.74 7.88
N GLU A 77 1.66 -4.12 6.96
CA GLU A 77 2.19 -3.57 5.72
C GLU A 77 3.14 -2.40 5.98
N ILE A 78 2.79 -1.46 6.86
CA ILE A 78 3.66 -0.33 7.22
C ILE A 78 5.00 -0.85 7.77
N ALA A 79 4.98 -1.77 8.73
CA ALA A 79 6.18 -2.35 9.31
C ALA A 79 7.02 -3.18 8.31
N LEU A 80 6.38 -3.74 7.28
CA LEU A 80 7.07 -4.48 6.22
C LEU A 80 7.75 -3.54 5.20
N TRP A 81 7.10 -2.44 4.85
CA TRP A 81 7.54 -1.52 3.79
C TRP A 81 8.40 -0.36 4.29
N PHE A 82 8.28 0.02 5.56
CA PHE A 82 8.96 1.16 6.16
C PHE A 82 9.62 0.80 7.47
N LYS A 83 10.79 1.38 7.71
CA LYS A 83 11.39 1.47 9.04
C LYS A 83 10.76 2.63 9.80
N ASP A 84 10.81 2.59 11.12
CA ASP A 84 10.28 3.65 11.99
C ASP A 84 10.93 5.01 11.69
N GLU A 85 12.23 5.03 11.37
CA GLU A 85 12.98 6.25 10.99
C GLU A 85 12.54 6.87 9.66
N GLU A 86 11.79 6.14 8.82
CA GLU A 86 11.23 6.65 7.56
C GLU A 86 9.83 7.27 7.76
N LEU A 87 9.25 7.14 8.96
CA LEU A 87 7.96 7.71 9.31
C LEU A 87 8.16 9.11 9.93
N VAL A 88 7.62 10.11 9.26
CA VAL A 88 7.75 11.51 9.66
C VAL A 88 6.50 11.92 10.42
N SER A 89 6.66 12.31 11.69
CA SER A 89 5.60 12.96 12.45
C SER A 89 5.61 14.46 12.17
N CYS A 90 4.48 14.99 11.71
CA CYS A 90 4.27 16.42 11.59
C CYS A 90 2.81 16.77 11.89
N THR A 91 2.61 17.96 12.46
CA THR A 91 1.29 18.55 12.69
C THR A 91 0.87 19.34 11.45
N PRO A 92 -0.17 18.92 10.71
CA PRO A 92 -0.62 19.66 9.54
C PRO A 92 -1.16 21.03 9.95
N ALA A 93 -0.77 22.10 9.23
CA ALA A 93 -1.30 23.44 9.50
C ALA A 93 -2.84 23.54 9.37
N ALA A 94 -3.45 22.61 8.65
CA ALA A 94 -4.89 22.52 8.46
C ALA A 94 -5.61 21.70 9.55
N GLU A 95 -4.92 21.15 10.54
CA GLU A 95 -5.51 20.21 11.52
C GLU A 95 -6.76 20.76 12.20
N GLY A 96 -6.70 21.99 12.72
CA GLY A 96 -7.85 22.66 13.35
C GLY A 96 -8.99 23.06 12.41
N TRP A 97 -8.82 22.89 11.10
CA TRP A 97 -9.89 23.05 10.10
C TRP A 97 -10.47 21.71 9.64
N VAL A 98 -9.79 20.60 9.94
CA VAL A 98 -10.13 19.25 9.48
C VAL A 98 -10.77 18.43 10.59
N TYR A 99 -10.36 18.64 11.84
CA TYR A 99 -10.86 17.95 13.02
C TYR A 99 -11.43 18.95 14.02
N GLU A 100 -12.56 18.59 14.61
CA GLU A 100 -13.22 19.31 15.72
C GLU A 100 -12.66 18.86 17.08
#